data_AF-A0A096BGJ4-F1
#
_entry.id   AF-A0A096BGJ4-F1
#
_cell.length_a   1.000
_cell.length_b   1.000
_cell.length_c   1.000
_cell.angle_alpha   90.00
_cell.angle_beta   90.00
_cell.angle_gamma   90.00
#
_symmetry.space_group_name_H-M   'P 1'
#
loop_
_entity.id
_entity.type
_entity.pdbx_description
1 polymer ?
#
loop_
_entity_poly.entity_id
_entity_poly.type
_entity_poly.pdbx_seq_one_letter_code
_entity_poly.pdbx_strand_id
1 'polypeptide(L)' 'MARGNKVVVPEAKQALEQMKIEIANELGLSNYNSIDKGNLTSRQNGYVGGYMVKRLIEQAERQMSGK' A
#
# COMPACT_ATOMS: atom_id res chain seq x y z
N MET A 1 18.86 6.87 -11.34
CA MET A 1 18.47 7.02 -9.91
C MET A 1 16.97 6.85 -9.81
N ALA A 2 16.49 5.74 -9.25
CA ALA A 2 15.07 5.61 -8.94
C ALA A 2 14.75 6.60 -7.81
N ARG A 3 13.96 7.64 -8.11
CA ARG A 3 13.38 8.51 -7.09
C ARG A 3 12.40 7.66 -6.29
N GLY A 4 12.87 7.02 -5.23
CA GLY A 4 12.01 6.32 -4.29
C GLY A 4 11.05 7.33 -3.67
N ASN A 5 9.75 7.05 -3.73
CA ASN A 5 8.75 7.88 -3.09
C ASN A 5 9.10 8.01 -1.59
N LYS A 6 9.34 9.24 -1.12
CA LYS A 6 9.60 9.48 0.29
C LYS A 6 8.25 9.54 1.00
N VAL A 7 8.05 8.67 1.99
CA VAL A 7 6.91 8.79 2.89
C VAL A 7 7.02 10.11 3.67
N VAL A 8 5.88 10.78 3.83
CA VAL A 8 5.80 12.08 4.51
C VAL A 8 6.16 11.96 5.98
N VAL A 9 5.77 10.84 6.61
CA VAL A 9 6.10 10.48 7.99
C VAL A 9 7.04 9.28 7.95
N PRO A 10 8.37 9.46 8.14
CA PRO A 10 9.36 8.39 8.05
C PRO A 10 9.09 7.21 8.98
N GLU A 11 8.56 7.48 10.17
CA GLU A 11 8.23 6.49 11.20
C GLU A 11 7.14 5.53 10.73
N ALA A 12 6.24 5.99 9.85
CA ALA A 12 5.16 5.17 9.30
C ALA A 12 5.64 4.23 8.17
N LYS A 13 6.88 4.36 7.69
CA LYS A 13 7.38 3.61 6.52
C LYS A 13 7.17 2.11 6.65
N GLN A 14 7.50 1.55 7.81
CA GLN A 14 7.42 0.11 8.04
C GLN A 14 5.97 -0.37 8.10
N ALA A 15 5.09 0.39 8.74
CA ALA A 15 3.66 0.09 8.82
C ALA A 15 2.99 0.17 7.43
N LEU A 16 3.33 1.20 6.65
CA LEU A 16 2.82 1.34 5.28
C LEU A 16 3.30 0.21 4.36
N GLU A 17 4.54 -0.25 4.52
CA GLU A 17 5.05 -1.39 3.76
C GLU A 17 4.32 -2.69 4.12
N GLN A 18 4.06 -2.92 5.41
CA GLN A 18 3.27 -4.08 5.86
C GLN A 18 1.85 -4.04 5.28
N MET A 19 1.16 -2.90 5.40
CA MET A 19 -0.17 -2.72 4.84
C MET A 19 -0.20 -2.98 3.33
N LYS A 20 0.81 -2.50 2.60
CA LYS A 20 0.93 -2.75 1.15
C LYS A 20 1.04 -4.24 0.84
N ILE A 21 1.80 -5.00 1.63
CA ILE A 21 1.95 -6.45 1.47
C ILE A 21 0.65 -7.19 1.81
N GLU A 22 0.00 -6.82 2.90
CA GLU A 22 -1.30 -7.38 3.30
C GLU A 22 -2.34 -7.21 2.20
N ILE A 23 -2.49 -6.00 1.69
CA ILE A 23 -3.45 -5.68 0.61
C ILE A 23 -3.10 -6.42 -0.67
N ALA A 24 -1.81 -6.51 -1.02
CA ALA A 24 -1.41 -7.29 -2.18
C ALA A 24 -1.79 -8.77 -2.03
N ASN A 25 -1.60 -9.35 -0.84
CA ASN A 25 -2.01 -10.72 -0.55
C ASN A 25 -3.54 -10.90 -0.64
N GLU A 26 -4.32 -9.96 -0.10
CA GLU A 26 -5.79 -9.96 -0.21
C GLU A 26 -6.28 -9.87 -1.66
N LEU A 27 -5.55 -9.15 -2.52
CA LEU A 27 -5.81 -9.05 -3.95
C LEU A 27 -5.27 -10.26 -4.75
N GLY A 28 -4.77 -11.29 -4.08
CA GLY A 28 -4.26 -12.53 -4.70
C GLY A 28 -2.87 -12.41 -5.30
N LEU A 29 -2.12 -11.33 -5.00
CA LEU A 29 -0.75 -11.14 -5.46
C LEU A 29 0.24 -11.71 -4.44
N SER A 30 0.58 -12.99 -4.60
CA SER A 30 1.59 -13.64 -3.77
C SER A 30 2.99 -13.05 -4.00
N ASN A 31 3.82 -13.05 -2.96
CA ASN A 31 5.22 -12.60 -3.02
C ASN A 31 5.41 -11.17 -3.53
N TYR A 32 4.44 -10.29 -3.29
CA TYR A 32 4.47 -8.90 -3.76
C TYR A 32 5.70 -8.11 -3.30
N ASN A 33 6.29 -8.46 -2.15
CA ASN A 33 7.54 -7.85 -1.68
C ASN A 33 8.72 -8.18 -2.62
N SER A 34 8.84 -9.44 -3.03
CA SER A 34 10.01 -9.97 -3.73
C SER A 34 9.87 -9.96 -5.25
N ILE A 35 8.64 -9.93 -5.76
CA ILE A 35 8.39 -9.87 -7.20
C ILE A 35 8.88 -8.53 -7.75
N ASP A 36 9.44 -8.56 -8.95
CA ASP A 36 9.67 -7.35 -9.72
C ASP A 36 8.32 -6.74 -10.14
N LYS A 37 8.08 -5.49 -9.73
CA LYS A 37 6.81 -4.79 -9.99
C LYS A 37 6.65 -4.51 -11.48
N GLY A 38 7.74 -4.56 -12.26
CA GLY A 38 7.72 -4.49 -13.72
C GLY A 38 7.06 -5.69 -14.40
N ASN A 39 7.02 -6.86 -13.72
CA ASN A 39 6.34 -8.05 -14.23
C ASN A 39 4.83 -8.04 -13.95
N LEU A 40 4.36 -7.15 -13.08
CA LEU A 40 2.94 -6.96 -12.79
C LEU A 40 2.34 -5.96 -13.76
N THR A 41 1.08 -6.19 -14.15
CA THR A 41 0.37 -5.20 -14.97
C THR A 41 0.23 -3.88 -14.20
N SER A 42 0.24 -2.76 -14.92
CA SER A 42 0.02 -1.44 -14.31
C SER A 42 -1.29 -1.38 -13.52
N ARG A 43 -2.31 -2.12 -13.96
CA ARG A 43 -3.59 -2.25 -13.26
C ARG A 43 -3.45 -2.95 -11.90
N GLN A 44 -2.71 -4.06 -11.82
CA GLN A 44 -2.48 -4.76 -10.55
C GLN A 44 -1.72 -3.89 -9.55
N ASN A 45 -0.62 -3.27 -9.98
CA ASN A 45 0.13 -2.32 -9.15
C ASN A 45 -0.75 -1.14 -8.68
N GLY A 46 -1.57 -0.60 -9.59
CA GLY A 46 -2.51 0.48 -9.30
C GLY A 46 -3.59 0.08 -8.28
N TYR A 47 -4.12 -1.14 -8.37
CA TYR A 47 -5.12 -1.63 -7.41
C TYR A 47 -4.54 -1.78 -6.01
N VAL A 48 -3.32 -2.30 -5.85
CA VAL A 48 -2.68 -2.37 -4.52
C VAL A 48 -2.56 -0.98 -3.90
N GLY A 49 -2.04 -0.01 -4.65
CA GLY A 49 -1.90 1.37 -4.16
C GLY A 49 -3.25 2.02 -3.86
N GLY A 50 -4.25 1.83 -4.72
CA GLY A 50 -5.60 2.37 -4.54
C GLY A 50 -6.31 1.81 -3.31
N TYR A 51 -6.24 0.50 -3.08
CA TYR A 51 -6.80 -0.12 -1.87
C TYR A 51 -6.07 0.32 -0.61
N MET A 52 -4.75 0.54 -0.68
CA MET A 52 -3.97 1.06 0.44
C MET A 52 -4.44 2.46 0.85
N VAL A 53 -4.62 3.36 -0.12
CA VAL A 53 -5.17 4.70 0.15
C VAL A 53 -6.60 4.62 0.69
N LYS A 54 -7.45 3.76 0.11
CA LYS A 54 -8.82 3.57 0.58
C LYS A 54 -8.86 3.14 2.05
N ARG A 55 -8.07 2.14 2.44
CA ARG A 55 -8.00 1.65 3.83
C ARG A 55 -7.49 2.72 4.80
N LEU A 56 -6.49 3.50 4.39
CA LEU A 56 -5.98 4.62 5.20
C LEU A 56 -7.05 5.70 5.41
N ILE A 57 -7.80 6.04 4.37
CA ILE A 57 -8.90 7.00 4.46
C ILE A 57 -10.00 6.44 5.38
N GLU A 58 -10.41 5.18 5.22
CA GLU A 58 -11.41 4.54 6.09
C GLU A 58 -10.98 4.58 7.57
N GLN A 59 -9.69 4.36 7.88
CA GLN A 59 -9.16 4.47 9.24
C GLN A 59 -9.21 5.91 9.75
N ALA A 60 -8.81 6.88 8.92
CA ALA A 60 -8.88 8.30 9.27
C ALA A 60 -10.34 8.75 9.50
N GLU A 61 -11.27 8.34 8.64
CA GLU A 61 -12.71 8.62 8.77
C GLU A 61 -13.26 8.04 10.07
N ARG A 62 -12.88 6.81 10.46
CA ARG A 62 -13.27 6.22 11.75
C ARG A 62 -12.77 7.06 12.92
N GLN A 63 -11.48 7.41 12.94
CA GLN A 63 -10.89 8.26 13.97
C GLN A 63 -11.57 9.63 14.06
N MET A 64 -11.88 10.26 12.92
CA MET A 64 -12.58 11.54 12.85
C MET A 64 -14.04 11.46 13.29
N SER A 65 -14.69 10.31 13.07
CA SER A 65 -16.08 10.08 13.48
C SER A 65 -16.26 9.88 14.99
N GLY A 66 -15.16 9.85 15.76
CA GLY A 66 -15.19 9.62 17.20
C GLY A 66 -15.69 8.23 17.59
N LYS A 67 -15.56 7.26 16.68
CA LYS A 67 -15.91 5.85 16.88
C LYS A 67 -14.70 4.95 16.81
#